data_AF-A0A4Q3YV86-F1
#
_entry.id   AF-A0A4Q3YV86-F1
#
_cell.length_a   1.000
_cell.length_b   1.000
_cell.length_c   1.000
_cell.angle_alpha   90.00
_cell.angle_beta   90.00
_cell.angle_gamma   90.00
#
_symmetry.space_group_name_H-M   'P 1'
#
loop_
_entity.id
_entity.type
_entity.pdbx_description
1 polymer ?
#
loop_
_entity_poly.entity_id
_entity_poly.type
_entity_poly.pdbx_seq_one_letter_code
_entity_poly.pdbx_strand_id
1 'polypeptide(L)'
;MANVIAAPISDPEEIKQRLVEQVTGMVRWTECVTWLVKDGGVTQLVELGSGKVLAGLAKRIVPETPAVSIGTPADVDAFLATLN
;
A
#
# COMPACT_ATOMS: atom_id res chain seq x y z
N MET A 1 -4.71 1.34 7.24
CA MET A 1 -3.52 2.15 7.56
C MET A 1 -3.81 3.60 7.23
N ALA A 2 -3.44 4.53 8.11
CA ALA A 2 -3.65 5.97 7.91
C ALA A 2 -2.34 6.67 7.51
N ASN A 3 -2.36 7.39 6.38
CA ASN A 3 -1.16 7.94 5.75
C ASN A 3 -0.50 9.09 6.52
N VAL A 4 -1.24 9.78 7.39
CA VAL A 4 -0.74 10.90 8.21
C VAL A 4 0.05 10.43 9.44
N ILE A 5 -0.22 9.21 9.91
CA ILE A 5 0.45 8.62 11.08
C ILE A 5 1.31 7.40 10.75
N ALA A 6 1.20 6.86 9.53
CA ALA A 6 1.89 5.64 9.09
C ALA A 6 1.66 4.43 10.00
N ALA A 7 0.41 4.26 10.47
CA ALA A 7 0.03 3.19 11.37
C ALA A 7 -1.32 2.54 10.98
N PRO A 8 -1.55 1.26 11.33
CA PRO A 8 -2.88 0.65 11.23
C PRO A 8 -3.84 1.27 12.25
N ILE A 9 -5.06 1.54 11.82
CA ILE A 9 -6.18 1.97 12.66
C ILE A 9 -7.43 1.23 12.21
N SER A 10 -8.34 0.97 13.14
CA SER A 10 -9.60 0.24 12.88
C SER A 10 -10.84 0.95 13.42
N ASP A 11 -10.68 1.97 14.26
CA ASP A 11 -11.81 2.76 14.78
C ASP A 11 -12.38 3.67 13.68
N PRO A 12 -13.68 3.57 13.33
CA PRO A 12 -14.28 4.39 12.28
C PRO A 12 -14.22 5.90 12.54
N GLU A 13 -14.31 6.34 13.80
CA GLU A 13 -14.22 7.77 14.12
C GLU A 13 -12.80 8.28 13.95
N GLU A 14 -11.79 7.53 14.41
CA GLU A 14 -10.40 7.86 14.11
C GLU A 14 -10.11 7.87 12.61
N ILE A 15 -10.63 6.91 11.83
CA ILE A 15 -10.47 6.89 10.36
C ILE A 15 -10.98 8.17 9.73
N LYS A 16 -12.20 8.62 10.09
CA LYS A 16 -12.77 9.88 9.58
C LYS A 16 -11.87 11.08 9.93
N GLN A 17 -11.40 11.14 11.17
CA GLN A 17 -10.51 12.20 11.63
C GLN A 17 -9.21 12.24 10.80
N ARG A 18 -8.57 11.08 10.58
CA ARG A 18 -7.32 10.99 9.80
C ARG A 18 -7.51 11.31 8.33
N LEU A 19 -8.66 10.99 7.74
CA LEU A 19 -8.98 11.37 6.36
C LEU A 19 -9.11 12.89 6.21
N VAL A 20 -9.71 13.58 7.18
CA VAL A 20 -9.76 15.06 7.20
C VAL A 20 -8.36 15.64 7.35
N GLU A 21 -7.57 15.13 8.29
CA GLU A 21 -6.19 15.57 8.52
C GLU A 21 -5.31 15.39 7.28
N GLN A 22 -5.53 14.32 6.50
CA GLN A 22 -4.77 14.03 5.29
C GLN A 22 -4.92 15.11 4.20
N VAL A 23 -6.01 15.90 4.20
CA VAL A 23 -6.24 16.93 3.17
C VAL A 23 -5.14 18.00 3.18
N THR A 24 -4.63 18.36 4.36
CA THR A 24 -3.54 19.34 4.52
C THR A 24 -2.27 18.75 5.11
N GLY A 25 -2.33 17.52 5.60
CA GLY A 25 -1.21 16.78 6.18
C GLY A 25 -0.29 16.15 5.14
N MET A 26 0.93 15.82 5.57
CA MET A 26 1.89 15.10 4.75
C MET A 26 1.44 13.64 4.55
N VAL A 27 1.51 13.16 3.31
CA VAL A 27 1.34 11.73 3.00
C VAL A 27 2.67 11.02 3.29
N ARG A 28 2.72 10.24 4.38
CA ARG A 28 3.92 9.52 4.82
C ARG A 28 4.05 8.16 4.12
N TRP A 29 4.08 8.17 2.79
CA TRP A 29 4.03 6.95 1.97
C TRP A 29 5.21 6.00 2.22
N THR A 30 6.45 6.52 2.24
CA THR A 30 7.66 5.73 2.52
C THR A 30 7.56 4.98 3.85
N GLU A 31 7.04 5.64 4.88
CA GLU A 31 6.89 5.07 6.22
C GLU A 31 5.79 4.01 6.25
N CYS A 32 4.65 4.25 5.58
CA CYS A 32 3.58 3.26 5.45
C CYS A 32 4.09 1.96 4.80
N VAL A 33 4.77 2.06 3.66
CA VAL A 33 5.32 0.89 2.95
C VAL A 33 6.37 0.17 3.78
N THR A 34 7.25 0.92 4.46
CA THR A 34 8.27 0.33 5.34
C THR A 34 7.63 -0.44 6.49
N TRP A 35 6.62 0.13 7.13
CA TRP A 35 5.89 -0.49 8.24
C TRP A 35 5.19 -1.77 7.78
N LEU A 36 4.49 -1.74 6.63
CA LEU A 36 3.78 -2.91 6.09
C LEU A 36 4.71 -4.13 5.97
N VAL A 37 5.92 -3.93 5.46
CA VAL A 37 6.89 -5.01 5.25
C VAL A 37 7.56 -5.43 6.56
N LYS A 38 8.04 -4.47 7.36
CA LYS A 38 8.85 -4.77 8.54
C LYS A 38 8.02 -5.24 9.73
N ASP A 39 7.00 -4.46 10.08
CA ASP A 39 6.20 -4.68 11.28
C ASP A 39 4.89 -5.42 10.96
N GLY A 40 4.32 -5.14 9.79
CA GLY A 40 3.08 -5.75 9.31
C GLY A 40 3.24 -7.16 8.72
N GLY A 41 4.47 -7.63 8.50
CA GLY A 41 4.76 -8.96 7.97
C GLY A 41 4.33 -9.18 6.52
N VAL A 42 4.08 -8.11 5.76
CA VAL A 42 3.66 -8.20 4.35
C VAL A 42 4.83 -8.63 3.48
N THR A 43 4.66 -9.73 2.75
CA THR A 43 5.69 -10.33 1.89
C THR A 43 5.55 -9.98 0.41
N GLN A 44 4.43 -9.40 -0.01
CA GLN A 44 4.16 -8.99 -1.38
C GLN A 44 3.27 -7.73 -1.38
N LEU A 45 3.62 -6.76 -2.22
CA LEU A 45 2.85 -5.54 -2.42
C LEU A 45 2.18 -5.57 -3.79
N VAL A 46 0.90 -5.18 -3.83
CA VAL A 46 0.09 -5.18 -5.04
C VAL A 46 -0.51 -3.78 -5.24
N GLU A 47 -0.16 -3.12 -6.33
CA GLU A 47 -0.80 -1.90 -6.78
C GLU A 47 -2.03 -2.25 -7.61
N LEU A 48 -3.21 -1.85 -7.13
CA LEU A 48 -4.47 -2.06 -7.84
C LEU A 48 -4.85 -0.78 -8.60
N GLY A 49 -5.10 -0.89 -9.89
CA GLY A 49 -5.55 0.22 -10.74
C GLY A 49 -4.64 0.47 -11.95
N SER A 50 -4.80 1.64 -12.56
CA SER A 50 -4.07 2.01 -13.77
C SER A 50 -2.65 2.49 -13.47
N GLY A 51 -1.70 2.04 -14.27
CA GLY A 51 -0.30 2.46 -14.16
C GLY A 51 0.54 1.52 -13.28
N LYS A 52 1.73 2.02 -12.91
CA LYS A 52 2.74 1.27 -12.14
C LYS A 52 3.54 2.16 -11.19
N VAL A 53 2.93 3.27 -10.75
CA VAL A 53 3.63 4.31 -10.00
C VAL A 53 3.93 3.82 -8.60
N LEU A 54 2.94 3.27 -7.90
CA LEU A 54 3.11 2.81 -6.53
C LEU A 54 4.02 1.58 -6.46
N ALA A 55 3.91 0.65 -7.40
CA ALA A 55 4.85 -0.47 -7.50
C ALA A 55 6.28 0.00 -7.78
N GLY A 56 6.45 1.04 -8.62
CA GLY A 56 7.75 1.67 -8.86
C GLY A 56 8.32 2.35 -7.61
N LEU A 57 7.50 3.05 -6.83
CA LEU A 57 7.89 3.65 -5.56
C LEU A 57 8.24 2.57 -4.52
N ALA A 58 7.42 1.53 -4.40
CA ALA A 58 7.65 0.41 -3.49
C ALA A 58 9.01 -0.27 -3.74
N LYS A 59 9.37 -0.53 -5.00
CA LYS A 59 10.69 -1.07 -5.37
C LYS A 59 11.87 -0.19 -4.93
N ARG A 60 11.68 1.12 -4.79
CA ARG A 60 12.72 2.04 -4.27
C ARG A 60 12.76 2.07 -2.75
N ILE A 61 11.62 1.87 -2.09
CA ILE A 61 11.48 1.92 -0.63
C ILE A 61 11.91 0.59 0.02
N VAL A 62 11.46 -0.53 -0.56
CA VAL A 62 11.67 -1.91 -0.08
C VAL A 62 12.09 -2.80 -1.27
N PRO A 63 13.35 -2.71 -1.74
CA PRO A 63 13.80 -3.39 -2.96
C PRO A 63 13.70 -4.93 -2.90
N GLU A 64 13.79 -5.51 -1.71
CA GLU A 64 13.73 -6.96 -1.48
C GLU A 64 12.29 -7.51 -1.46
N THR A 65 11.27 -6.63 -1.48
CA THR A 65 9.86 -7.04 -1.43
C THR A 65 9.24 -6.99 -2.83
N PRO A 66 8.70 -8.11 -3.33
CA PRO A 66 7.99 -8.13 -4.60
C PRO A 66 6.86 -7.09 -4.64
N ALA A 67 6.86 -6.26 -5.68
CA ALA A 67 5.82 -5.27 -5.95
C ALA A 67 5.32 -5.40 -7.39
N VAL A 68 4.03 -5.68 -7.54
CA VAL A 68 3.35 -5.90 -8.83
C VAL A 68 2.18 -4.93 -9.01
N SER A 69 1.79 -4.65 -10.25
CA SER A 69 0.64 -3.80 -10.57
C SER A 69 -0.41 -4.64 -11.31
N ILE A 70 -1.69 -4.47 -10.96
CA ILE A 70 -2.84 -5.17 -11.55
C ILE A 70 -3.81 -4.11 -12.06
N GLY A 71 -3.91 -3.98 -13.37
CA GLY A 71 -4.74 -2.95 -14.02
C GLY A 71 -5.80 -3.49 -14.98
N THR A 72 -5.70 -4.76 -15.39
CA THR A 72 -6.60 -5.39 -16.34
C THR A 72 -7.23 -6.68 -15.78
N PRO A 73 -8.35 -7.15 -16.33
CA PRO A 73 -8.92 -8.44 -15.96
C PRO A 73 -7.93 -9.61 -16.12
N ALA A 74 -7.11 -9.60 -17.18
CA ALA A 74 -6.09 -10.62 -17.39
C ALA A 74 -5.01 -10.61 -16.30
N ASP A 75 -4.63 -9.44 -15.79
CA ASP A 75 -3.69 -9.33 -14.66
C ASP A 75 -4.30 -9.91 -13.39
N VAL A 76 -5.61 -9.75 -13.19
CA VAL A 76 -6.33 -10.35 -12.06
C VAL A 76 -6.28 -11.87 -12.14
N ASP A 77 -6.62 -12.45 -13.29
CA ASP A 77 -6.59 -13.90 -13.50
C ASP A 77 -5.18 -14.46 -13.27
N ALA A 78 -4.15 -13.78 -13.80
CA ALA A 78 -2.76 -14.15 -13.61
C ALA A 78 -2.33 -14.07 -12.13
N PHE A 79 -2.78 -13.04 -11.40
CA PHE A 79 -2.47 -12.89 -9.98
C PHE A 79 -3.19 -13.92 -9.11
N LEU A 80 -4.46 -14.22 -9.40
CA LEU A 80 -5.22 -15.27 -8.69
C LEU A 80 -4.53 -16.64 -8.78
N ALA A 81 -3.93 -16.97 -9.92
CA ALA A 81 -3.16 -18.20 -10.07
C ALA A 81 -1.89 -18.27 -9.19
N THR A 82 -1.47 -17.16 -8.58
CA THR A 82 -0.33 -17.10 -7.64
C THR A 82 -0.76 -17.19 -6.18
N LEU A 83 -2.06 -17.04 -5.88
CA LEU A 83 -2.64 -17.20 -4.56
C LEU A 83 -3.07 -18.67 -4.40
N ASN A 84 -2.38 -19.41 -3.52
CA ASN A 84 -2.78 -20.78 -3.16
C ASN A 84 -4.06 -20.81 -2.32
#